data_AF-A0A7W1IBM0-F1
#
_entry.id   AF-A0A7W1IBM0-F1
#
_cell.length_a   1.000
_cell.length_b   1.000
_cell.length_c   1.000
_cell.angle_alpha   90.00
_cell.angle_beta   90.00
_cell.angle_gamma   90.00
#
_symmetry.space_group_name_H-M   'P 1'
#
loop_
_entity.id
_entity.type
_entity.pdbx_description
1 polymer ?
#
loop_
_entity_poly.entity_id
_entity_poly.type
_entity_poly.pdbx_seq_one_letter_code
_entity_poly.pdbx_strand_id
1 'polypeptide(L)' 'MSPSTSVRDRFVKRVRYREAGVPLCWVVDGDERAVEGWTPADDFPALERNRVVWHAPGARAPFTLALEELFRPL' A
#
# COMPACT_ATOMS: atom_id res chain seq x y z
N MET A 1 -8.67 -4.69 0.49
CA MET A 1 -9.30 -4.79 -0.84
C MET A 1 -10.56 -5.59 -0.65
N SER A 2 -11.67 -5.19 -1.27
CA SER A 2 -12.84 -6.06 -1.34
C SER A 2 -12.66 -7.02 -2.53
N PRO A 3 -13.15 -8.26 -2.45
CA PRO A 3 -12.93 -9.28 -3.49
C PRO A 3 -13.31 -8.80 -4.90
N SER A 4 -14.35 -7.96 -5.02
CA SER A 4 -14.86 -7.42 -6.29
C SER A 4 -14.00 -6.33 -6.94
N THR A 5 -13.08 -5.68 -6.22
CA THR A 5 -12.23 -4.60 -6.76
C THR A 5 -10.75 -4.95 -6.83
N SER A 6 -10.34 -6.11 -6.30
CA SER A 6 -8.93 -6.53 -6.17
C SER A 6 -8.15 -6.39 -7.48
N VAL A 7 -8.66 -6.93 -8.60
CA VAL A 7 -8.01 -6.83 -9.92
C VAL A 7 -7.90 -5.37 -10.38
N ARG A 8 -8.93 -4.56 -10.15
CA ARG A 8 -8.94 -3.15 -10.59
C ARG A 8 -7.97 -2.30 -9.76
N ASP A 9 -7.85 -2.59 -8.47
CA ASP A 9 -6.93 -1.91 -7.56
C ASP A 9 -5.47 -2.29 -7.87
N ARG A 10 -5.17 -3.58 -8.05
CA ARG A 10 -3.81 -4.07 -8.41
C ARG A 10 -3.33 -3.60 -9.78
N PHE A 11 -4.20 -3.55 -10.79
CA PHE A 11 -3.76 -3.30 -12.16
C PHE A 11 -4.16 -1.92 -12.71
N VAL A 12 -5.43 -1.53 -12.62
CA VAL A 12 -5.93 -0.32 -13.31
C VAL A 12 -5.60 0.95 -12.53
N LYS A 13 -5.83 0.96 -11.21
CA LYS A 13 -5.50 2.12 -10.38
C LYS A 13 -3.99 2.30 -10.24
N ARG A 14 -3.25 1.20 -10.10
CA ARG A 14 -1.79 1.20 -10.00
C ARG A 14 -1.12 1.93 -11.17
N VAL A 15 -1.49 1.59 -12.41
CA VAL A 15 -0.92 2.24 -13.61
C VAL A 15 -1.17 3.75 -13.59
N ARG A 16 -2.39 4.18 -13.24
CA ARG A 16 -2.72 5.62 -13.16
C ARG A 16 -1.93 6.35 -12.07
N TYR A 17 -1.75 5.75 -10.90
CA TYR A 17 -0.94 6.37 -9.84
C TYR A 17 0.54 6.45 -10.21
N ARG A 18 1.05 5.44 -10.92
CA ARG A 18 2.41 5.46 -11.47
C ARG A 18 2.58 6.57 -12.50
N GLU A 19 1.68 6.68 -13.47
CA GLU A 19 1.70 7.74 -14.50
C GLU A 19 1.59 9.14 -13.90
N ALA A 20 0.83 9.29 -12.81
CA ALA A 20 0.73 10.54 -12.05
C ALA A 20 1.95 10.83 -11.15
N GLY A 21 2.95 9.95 -11.14
CA GLY A 21 4.18 10.13 -10.37
C GLY A 21 4.00 10.03 -8.86
N VAL A 22 2.99 9.29 -8.38
CA VAL A 22 2.77 9.10 -6.94
C VAL A 22 3.97 8.34 -6.35
N PRO A 23 4.70 8.93 -5.38
CA PRO A 23 5.99 8.39 -4.93
C PRO A 23 5.85 7.08 -4.13
N LEU A 24 4.71 6.88 -3.47
CA LEU A 24 4.40 5.66 -2.74
C LEU A 24 2.88 5.41 -2.76
N CYS A 25 2.48 4.21 -3.17
CA CYS A 25 1.11 3.73 -3.14
C CYS A 25 1.04 2.43 -2.35
N TRP A 26 0.13 2.35 -1.37
CA TRP A 26 -0.15 1.13 -0.62
C TRP A 26 -1.46 0.50 -1.10
N VAL A 27 -1.40 -0.78 -1.44
CA VAL A 27 -2.58 -1.61 -1.72
C VAL A 27 -2.76 -2.57 -0.56
N VAL A 28 -3.83 -2.39 0.20
CA VAL A 28 -4.11 -3.20 1.41
C VAL A 28 -4.94 -4.43 1.01
N ASP A 29 -4.46 -5.63 1.28
CA ASP A 29 -5.22 -6.88 1.15
C ASP A 29 -5.71 -7.34 2.53
N GLY A 30 -7.03 -7.41 2.70
CA GLY A 30 -7.66 -7.78 3.97
C GLY A 30 -7.74 -9.29 4.17
N ASP A 31 -7.86 -10.05 3.07
CA ASP A 31 -7.96 -11.50 3.10
C ASP A 31 -6.58 -12.11 3.39
N GLU A 32 -5.54 -11.57 2.75
CA GLU A 32 -4.14 -11.99 2.99
C GLU A 32 -3.49 -11.31 4.20
N ARG A 33 -4.18 -10.33 4.81
CA ARG A 33 -3.69 -9.48 5.91
C ARG A 33 -2.30 -8.91 5.63
N ALA A 34 -2.15 -8.31 4.46
CA ALA A 34 -0.88 -7.78 3.97
C ALA A 34 -1.08 -6.45 3.24
N VAL A 35 0.00 -5.71 3.07
CA VAL A 35 0.03 -4.47 2.27
C VAL A 35 1.12 -4.58 1.23
N GLU A 36 0.77 -4.29 -0.02
CA GLU A 36 1.74 -4.11 -1.10
C GLU A 36 2.13 -2.63 -1.19
N GLY A 37 3.42 -2.34 -1.10
CA GLY A 37 4.01 -1.04 -1.38
C GLY A 37 4.54 -0.95 -2.80
N TRP A 38 4.18 0.13 -3.48
CA TRP A 38 4.56 0.41 -4.85
C TRP A 38 5.14 1.83 -4.96
N THR A 39 6.31 1.95 -5.57
CA THR A 39 6.88 3.18 -6.10
C THR A 39 6.81 3.19 -7.64
N PRO A 40 7.00 4.34 -8.31
CA PRO A 40 6.97 4.39 -9.77
C PRO A 40 8.08 3.58 -10.46
N ALA A 41 9.17 3.29 -9.75
CA ALA A 41 10.31 2.52 -10.25
C ALA A 41 10.13 1.00 -10.08
N ASP A 42 9.13 0.57 -9.33
CA ASP A 42 8.99 -0.84 -8.94
C ASP A 42 8.35 -1.69 -10.05
N ASP A 43 9.04 -2.77 -10.41
CA ASP A 43 8.47 -3.83 -11.23
C ASP A 43 7.61 -4.80 -10.39
N PHE A 44 7.95 -4.97 -9.11
CA PHE A 44 7.25 -5.82 -8.13
C PHE A 44 7.02 -5.08 -6.81
N PRO A 45 5.94 -5.37 -6.07
CA PRO A 45 5.66 -4.68 -4.82
C PRO A 45 6.57 -5.15 -3.69
N ALA A 46 6.83 -4.25 -2.75
CA ALA A 46 7.25 -4.64 -1.42
C ALA A 46 6.03 -5.20 -0.65
N LEU A 47 6.09 -6.46 -0.22
CA LEU A 47 5.01 -7.08 0.55
C LEU A 47 5.27 -6.93 2.05
N GLU A 48 4.43 -6.14 2.73
CA GLU A 48 4.51 -5.89 4.15
C GLU A 48 3.42 -6.64 4.91
N ARG A 49 3.79 -7.33 5.99
CA ARG A 49 2.87 -8.11 6.84
C ARG A 49 2.81 -7.65 8.29
N ASN A 50 3.79 -6.87 8.72
CA ASN A 50 3.93 -6.47 10.13
C ASN A 50 3.58 -5.00 10.33
N ARG A 51 4.21 -4.12 9.54
CA ARG A 51 3.99 -2.68 9.60
C ARG A 51 4.28 -2.05 8.26
N VAL A 52 3.68 -0.88 8.04
CA VAL A 52 4.08 0.01 6.95
C VAL A 52 4.63 1.30 7.53
N VAL A 53 5.64 1.85 6.88
CA VAL A 53 6.31 3.08 7.29
C VAL A 53 6.35 4.02 6.10
N TRP A 54 5.85 5.23 6.27
CA TRP A 54 5.93 6.28 5.27
C TRP A 54 6.60 7.52 5.85
N HIS A 55 7.66 7.96 5.19
CA HIS A 55 8.32 9.20 5.54
C HIS A 55 8.01 10.26 4.49
N ALA A 56 7.03 11.11 4.79
CA ALA A 56 6.68 12.21 3.89
C ALA A 56 7.86 13.19 3.73
N PRO A 57 8.06 13.78 2.54
CA PRO A 57 9.04 14.85 2.36
C PRO A 57 8.77 16.00 3.35
N GLY A 58 9.80 16.42 4.08
CA GLY A 58 9.70 17.50 5.08
C GLY A 58 9.09 17.09 6.42
N ALA A 59 8.65 15.84 6.61
CA ALA A 59 8.21 15.37 7.91
C ALA A 59 9.39 15.25 8.89
N ARG A 60 9.18 15.57 10.17
CA ARG A 60 10.20 15.40 11.22
C ARG A 60 10.27 13.97 11.77
N ALA A 61 9.23 13.18 11.54
CA ALA A 61 9.12 11.80 11.98
C ALA A 61 8.32 11.01 10.94
N PRO A 62 8.58 9.70 10.80
CA PRO A 62 7.82 8.83 9.91
C PRO A 62 6.41 8.56 10.45
N PHE A 63 5.45 8.43 9.55
CA PHE A 63 4.19 7.76 9.83
C PHE A 63 4.43 6.26 9.86
N THR A 64 3.97 5.59 10.91
CA THR A 64 4.06 4.14 11.05
C THR A 64 2.68 3.59 11.40
N LEU A 65 2.30 2.49 10.75
CA LEU A 65 1.05 1.77 11.01
C LEU A 65 1.36 0.29 11.22
N ALA A 66 0.99 -0.25 12.37
CA ALA A 66 1.04 -1.69 12.63
C ALA A 66 -0.14 -2.37 11.93
N LEU A 67 0.14 -3.40 11.13
CA LEU A 67 -0.90 -4.06 10.33
C LEU A 67 -1.85 -4.90 11.19
N GLU A 68 -1.39 -5.37 12.35
CA GLU A 68 -2.26 -6.04 13.31
C GLU A 68 -3.40 -5.13 13.80
N GLU A 69 -3.14 -3.83 13.99
CA GLU A 69 -4.15 -2.86 14.39
C GLU A 69 -5.12 -2.56 13.26
N LEU A 70 -4.62 -2.49 12.02
CA LEU A 70 -5.44 -2.26 10.82
C LEU A 70 -6.45 -3.40 10.58
N PHE A 71 -6.04 -4.64 10.83
CA PHE A 71 -6.86 -5.83 10.59
C PHE A 71 -7.60 -6.34 11.84
N ARG A 72 -7.67 -5.52 12.90
CA ARG A 72 -8.45 -5.90 14.08
C ARG A 72 -9.93 -6.07 13.69
N PRO A 73 -10.65 -7.07 14.24
CA PRO A 73 -12.09 -7.12 14.14
C PRO A 73 -12.70 -5.85 14.76
N LEU A 74 -13.79 -5.36 14.14
CA LEU A 74 -14.58 -4.25 14.63
C LEU A 74 -15.46 -4.68 15.82
#